data_AF-A0A3B8X4S3-F1
#
_entry.id   AF-A0A3B8X4S3-F1
#
_cell.length_a   1.000
_cell.length_b   1.000
_cell.length_c   1.000
_cell.angle_alpha   90.00
_cell.angle_beta   90.00
_cell.angle_gamma   90.00
#
_symmetry.space_group_name_H-M   'P 1'
#
loop_
_entity.id
_entity.type
_entity.pdbx_description
1 polymer ?
#
loop_
_entity_poly.entity_id
_entity_poly.type
_entity_poly.pdbx_seq_one_letter_code
_entity_poly.pdbx_strand_id
1 'polypeptide(L)' 'RILTDYGFIGHPFRKDFPLVGHVEMFYDEEQRRVVYRPVDMENRVTVPRVVRDDHRYKEAGE' A
#
# COMPACT_ATOMS: atom_id res chain seq x y z
N ARG A 1 -6.20 12.20 -10.08
CA ARG A 1 -6.85 11.25 -9.13
C ARG A 1 -8.24 11.01 -9.66
N ILE A 2 -8.57 9.78 -10.02
CA ILE A 2 -9.93 9.37 -10.45
C ILE A 2 -10.43 8.24 -9.54
N LEU A 3 -9.53 7.32 -9.18
CA LEU A 3 -9.84 6.13 -8.39
C LEU A 3 -9.33 6.18 -6.94
N THR A 4 -8.52 7.18 -6.61
CA THR A 4 -7.94 7.36 -5.27
C THR A 4 -8.64 8.49 -4.56
N ASP A 5 -8.68 8.38 -3.23
CA ASP A 5 -9.26 9.41 -2.37
C ASP A 5 -8.62 10.79 -2.58
N TYR A 6 -9.38 11.84 -2.26
CA TYR A 6 -8.91 13.22 -2.46
C TYR A 6 -7.64 13.53 -1.66
N GLY A 7 -7.52 12.98 -0.45
CA GLY A 7 -6.34 13.13 0.42
C GLY A 7 -5.22 12.11 0.19
N PHE A 8 -5.35 11.21 -0.79
CA PHE A 8 -4.40 10.11 -0.96
C PHE A 8 -2.97 10.57 -1.32
N ILE A 9 -1.95 10.00 -0.67
CA ILE A 9 -0.54 10.31 -0.93
C ILE A 9 0.16 9.07 -1.45
N GLY A 10 0.75 9.18 -2.65
CA GLY A 10 1.47 8.10 -3.32
C GLY A 10 0.76 7.55 -4.55
N HIS A 11 1.29 6.45 -5.08
CA HIS A 11 0.76 5.77 -6.27
C HIS A 11 0.58 4.28 -5.94
N PRO A 12 -0.67 3.78 -5.81
CA PRO A 12 -0.95 2.45 -5.26
C PRO A 12 -0.26 1.30 -6.01
N PHE A 13 -0.05 1.43 -7.32
CA PHE A 13 0.52 0.37 -8.16
C PHE A 13 2.03 0.42 -8.31
N ARG A 14 2.75 1.19 -7.49
CA ARG A 14 4.21 1.06 -7.43
C ARG A 14 4.59 -0.22 -6.68
N LYS A 15 5.66 -0.87 -7.10
CA LYS A 15 6.16 -2.13 -6.50
C LYS A 15 6.65 -1.98 -5.06
N ASP A 16 7.00 -0.76 -4.65
CA ASP A 16 7.43 -0.40 -3.31
C ASP A 16 6.29 0.08 -2.41
N PHE A 17 5.07 0.22 -2.95
CA PHE A 17 3.92 0.64 -2.17
C PHE A 17 3.29 -0.57 -1.44
N PRO A 18 3.02 -0.48 -0.13
CA PRO A 18 2.42 -1.59 0.61
C PRO A 18 0.98 -1.84 0.17
N LEU A 19 0.58 -3.11 0.05
CA LEU A 19 -0.76 -3.51 -0.38
C LEU A 19 -1.86 -2.97 0.56
N VAL A 20 -1.60 -3.00 1.87
CA VAL A 20 -2.52 -2.48 2.90
C VAL A 20 -2.60 -0.94 2.92
N GLY A 21 -1.65 -0.25 2.26
CA GLY A 21 -1.51 1.19 2.35
C GLY A 21 -0.85 1.66 3.65
N HIS A 22 -0.82 2.98 3.84
CA HIS A 22 -0.21 3.60 5.03
C HIS A 22 -1.26 4.10 6.03
N VAL A 23 -2.48 4.34 5.56
CA VAL A 23 -3.59 4.88 6.37
C VAL A 23 -4.85 4.06 6.16
N GLU A 24 -5.61 3.89 7.23
CA GLU A 24 -6.95 3.31 7.23
C GLU A 24 -7.98 4.35 7.66
N MET A 25 -9.23 4.16 7.20
CA MET A 25 -10.38 4.95 7.64
C MET A 25 -11.07 4.24 8.80
N PHE A 26 -11.30 4.97 9.87
CA PHE A 26 -12.02 4.49 11.05
C PHE A 26 -13.04 5.54 11.51
N TYR A 27 -14.18 5.11 12.03
CA TYR A 27 -15.18 6.03 12.60
C TYR A 27 -14.86 6.32 14.07
N ASP A 28 -14.50 7.56 14.36
CA ASP A 28 -14.26 8.04 15.71
C ASP A 28 -15.60 8.50 16.34
N GLU A 29 -16.02 7.83 17.41
CA GLU A 29 -17.27 8.12 18.11
C GLU A 29 -17.25 9.46 18.87
N GLU A 30 -16.09 9.86 19.41
CA GLU A 30 -15.93 11.12 20.14
C GLU A 30 -16.06 12.31 19.19
N GLN A 31 -15.42 12.20 18.02
CA GLN A 31 -15.44 13.23 16.98
C GLN A 31 -16.65 13.11 16.04
N ARG A 32 -17.41 12.01 16.13
CA ARG A 32 -18.57 11.67 15.30
C ARG A 32 -18.28 11.77 13.80
N ARG A 33 -17.10 11.32 13.38
CA ARG A 33 -16.66 11.43 11.98
C ARG A 33 -15.71 10.31 11.60
N VAL A 34 -15.56 10.11 10.30
CA VAL A 34 -14.54 9.21 9.77
C VAL A 34 -13.19 9.93 9.76
N VAL A 35 -12.17 9.29 10.31
CA VAL A 35 -10.81 9.81 10.42
C VAL A 35 -9.83 8.87 9.71
N TYR A 36 -8.75 9.44 9.18
CA TYR A 36 -7.61 8.69 8.68
C TYR A 36 -6.62 8.47 9.82
N ARG A 37 -6.21 7.23 10.05
CA ARG A 37 -5.17 6.87 11.03
C ARG A 37 -4.14 5.91 10.43
N PRO A 38 -2.94 5.78 11.01
CA PRO A 38 -1.98 4.77 10.57
C PRO A 38 -2.58 3.36 10.61
N VAL A 39 -2.26 2.55 9.60
CA VAL A 39 -2.68 1.13 9.55
C VAL A 39 -1.98 0.35 10.66
N ASP A 40 -2.75 -0.44 11.40
CA ASP A 40 -2.25 -1.37 12.43
C ASP A 40 -2.23 -2.84 11.96
N MET A 41 -2.88 -3.14 10.83
CA MET A 41 -2.96 -4.50 10.30
C MET A 41 -1.74 -4.88 9.46
N GLU A 42 -1.24 -6.09 9.69
CA GLU A 42 -0.20 -6.69 8.85
C GLU A 42 -0.79 -7.39 7.61
N ASN A 43 -0.05 -7.34 6.51
CA ASN A 43 -0.44 -8.02 5.29
C ASN A 43 -0.28 -9.55 5.45
N ARG A 44 -1.41 -10.27 5.53
CA ARG A 44 -1.41 -11.72 5.62
C ARG A 44 -1.25 -12.37 4.25
N VAL A 45 -0.09 -12.96 3.99
CA VAL A 45 0.19 -13.68 2.75
C VAL A 45 0.06 -15.19 2.96
N THR A 46 -0.85 -15.83 2.24
CA THR A 46 -1.06 -17.30 2.31
C THR A 46 -0.14 -18.10 1.40
N VAL A 47 0.44 -17.44 0.40
CA VAL A 47 1.32 -18.03 -0.61
C VAL A 47 2.72 -17.41 -0.53
N PRO A 48 3.79 -18.20 -0.69
CA PRO A 48 5.14 -17.65 -0.67
C PRO A 48 5.38 -16.71 -1.85
N ARG A 49 6.19 -15.67 -1.64
CA ARG A 49 6.61 -14.75 -2.70
C ARG A 49 7.48 -15.51 -3.72
N VAL A 50 6.99 -15.64 -4.94
CA VAL A 50 7.78 -16.19 -6.05
C VAL A 50 8.70 -15.10 -6.59
N VAL A 51 10.00 -15.22 -6.33
CA VAL A 51 11.02 -14.36 -6.95
C VAL A 51 11.48 -15.04 -8.24
N ARG A 52 11.27 -14.37 -9.38
CA ARG A 52 11.75 -14.85 -10.68
C ARG A 52 13.02 -14.09 -11.04
N ASP A 53 14.02 -14.82 -11.52
CA ASP A 53 15.18 -14.23 -12.18
C ASP A 53 14.73 -13.63 -13.52
N ASP A 54 14.59 -12.32 -13.55
CA ASP A 54 14.20 -11.57 -14.74
C ASP A 54 15.45 -10.96 -15.37
N HIS A 55 15.78 -11.43 -16.58
CA HIS A 55 16.95 -10.98 -17.34
C HIS A 55 16.94 -9.47 -17.62
N ARG A 56 15.78 -8.79 -17.60
CA ARG A 56 15.68 -7.34 -17.83
C ARG A 56 16.37 -6.49 -16.76
N TYR A 57 16.64 -7.05 -15.58
CA TYR A 57 17.31 -6.34 -14.49
C TYR A 57 18.78 -6.77 -14.31
N LYS A 58 19.30 -7.65 -15.19
CA LYS A 58 20.70 -8.14 -15.12
C LYS A 58 21.72 -7.19 -15.75
N GLU A 59 21.30 -6.28 -16.62
CA GLU A 59 22.20 -5.40 -17.40
C GLU A 59 22.39 -3.99 -16.81
N ALA A 60 21.67 -3.63 -15.72
CA ALA A 60 21.71 -2.28 -15.15
C ALA A 60 22.76 -2.10 -14.03
N GLY A 61 23.71 -3.04 -13.90
CA GLY A 61 24.66 -3.12 -12.81
C GLY A 61 26.07 -3.50 -13.28
N GLU A 62 26.57 -2.79 -14.28
CA GLU A 62 28.01 -2.58 -14.52
C GLU A 62 28.32 -1.08 -14.51
#